data_AF-A0A0C2N3J7-F1
#
_entry.id   AF-A0A0C2N3J7-F1
#
_cell.length_a   1.000
_cell.length_b   1.000
_cell.length_c   1.000
_cell.angle_alpha   90.00
_cell.angle_beta   90.00
_cell.angle_gamma   90.00
#
_symmetry.space_group_name_H-M   'P 1'
#
loop_
_entity.id
_entity.type
_entity.pdbx_description
1 polymer ?
#
loop_
_entity_poly.entity_id
_entity_poly.type
_entity_poly.pdbx_seq_one_letter_code
_entity_poly.pdbx_strand_id
1 'polypeptide(L)' 'MEYMVNKQLGCVDVILKNGLFRKTSYGDCIFKSESGEIDKFIKTDDMTVEKYNEEFIKFCSKHNINGKKVLELLE' A
#
# COMPACT_ATOMS: atom_id res chain seq x y z
N MET A 1 10.44 7.85 -10.28
CA MET A 1 9.06 7.95 -9.74
C MET A 1 9.17 8.64 -8.39
N GLU A 2 8.55 9.80 -8.23
CA GLU A 2 8.50 10.56 -6.97
C GLU A 2 7.40 9.98 -6.07
N TYR A 3 7.68 9.90 -4.78
CA TYR A 3 6.78 9.37 -3.76
C TYR A 3 6.69 10.44 -2.67
N MET A 4 5.48 10.86 -2.30
CA MET A 4 5.28 11.73 -1.14
C MET A 4 4.65 10.90 -0.03
N VAL A 5 5.35 10.79 1.10
CA VAL A 5 4.89 9.99 2.25
C VAL A 5 4.32 10.92 3.30
N ASN A 6 3.07 10.69 3.70
CA ASN A 6 2.42 11.39 4.79
C ASN A 6 2.08 10.38 5.90
N LYS A 7 2.73 10.52 7.06
CA LYS A 7 2.49 9.67 8.22
C LYS A 7 1.38 10.29 9.08
N GLN A 8 0.24 9.63 9.16
CA GLN A 8 -0.87 9.99 10.04
C GLN A 8 -0.99 8.98 11.19
N LEU A 9 -1.68 9.35 12.26
CA LEU A 9 -1.86 8.45 13.40
C LEU A 9 -2.64 7.20 12.94
N GLY A 10 -1.97 6.04 12.90
CA GLY A 10 -2.58 4.77 12.52
C GLY A 10 -2.63 4.46 11.02
N CYS A 11 -2.14 5.34 10.13
CA CYS A 11 -1.97 5.03 8.70
C CYS A 11 -0.84 5.82 8.04
N VAL A 12 -0.28 5.26 6.97
CA VAL A 12 0.70 5.91 6.11
C VAL A 12 0.13 6.06 4.72
N ASP A 13 0.10 7.29 4.24
CA ASP A 13 -0.32 7.64 2.90
C ASP A 13 0.92 7.83 2.02
N VAL A 14 0.89 7.21 0.84
CA VAL A 14 1.89 7.35 -0.21
C VAL A 14 1.17 7.91 -1.43
N ILE A 15 1.44 9.17 -1.73
CA ILE A 15 0.91 9.85 -2.91
C ILE A 15 1.78 9.43 -4.10
N LEU A 16 1.13 8.91 -5.11
CA LEU A 16 1.72 8.40 -6.34
C LEU A 16 1.20 9.21 -7.51
N LYS A 17 1.92 9.20 -8.63
CA LYS A 17 1.49 9.90 -9.85
C LYS A 17 0.12 9.42 -10.35
N ASN A 18 -0.20 8.15 -10.11
CA ASN A 18 -1.41 7.48 -10.59
C ASN A 18 -2.50 7.31 -9.52
N GLY A 19 -2.31 7.86 -8.32
CA GLY A 19 -3.30 7.74 -7.25
C GLY A 19 -2.76 7.92 -5.84
N LEU A 20 -3.58 7.57 -4.87
CA LEU A 20 -3.24 7.54 -3.45
C LEU A 20 -3.17 6.09 -2.98
N PHE A 21 -2.03 5.70 -2.43
CA PHE A 21 -1.88 4.46 -1.69
C PHE A 21 -1.92 4.74 -0.19
N ARG A 22 -2.62 3.93 0.58
CA ARG A 22 -2.72 4.04 2.04
C ARG A 22 -2.47 2.68 2.66
N LYS A 23 -1.59 2.62 3.66
CA LYS A 23 -1.41 1.44 4.52
C LYS A 23 -1.83 1.77 5.95
N THR A 24 -2.67 0.95 6.56
CA THR A 24 -3.03 1.08 7.97
C THR A 24 -1.96 0.45 8.87
N SER A 25 -1.95 0.87 10.14
CA SER A 25 -1.16 0.24 11.20
C SER A 25 -1.49 -1.24 11.38
N TYR A 26 -2.73 -1.63 11.09
CA TYR A 26 -3.20 -3.02 11.10
C TYR A 26 -2.72 -3.84 9.88
N GLY A 27 -2.15 -3.19 8.86
CA GLY A 27 -1.62 -3.84 7.65
C GLY A 27 -2.54 -3.76 6.42
N ASP A 28 -3.76 -3.23 6.56
CA ASP A 28 -4.65 -3.07 5.42
C ASP A 28 -4.09 -2.06 4.42
N CYS A 29 -4.21 -2.36 3.15
CA CYS A 29 -3.77 -1.50 2.06
C CYS A 29 -4.98 -1.07 1.24
N ILE A 30 -5.02 0.22 0.90
CA ILE A 30 -6.06 0.83 0.08
C ILE A 30 -5.36 1.59 -1.03
N PHE A 31 -5.74 1.34 -2.27
CA PHE A 31 -5.31 2.14 -3.41
C PHE A 31 -6.53 2.85 -3.99
N LYS A 32 -6.41 4.15 -4.23
CA LYS A 32 -7.38 4.96 -4.94
C LYS A 32 -6.72 5.55 -6.17
N SER A 33 -7.18 5.17 -7.36
CA SER A 33 -6.67 5.72 -8.61
C SER A 33 -7.13 7.17 -8.82
N GLU A 34 -6.49 7.86 -9.75
CA GLU A 34 -6.96 9.17 -10.22
C GLU A 34 -8.34 9.12 -10.88
N SER A 35 -8.70 8.00 -11.51
CA SER A 35 -10.03 7.74 -12.10
C SER A 35 -11.12 7.55 -11.03
N GLY A 36 -10.75 7.45 -9.75
CA GLY A 36 -11.68 7.24 -8.63
C GLY A 36 -11.96 5.77 -8.32
N GLU A 37 -11.29 4.83 -8.98
CA GLU A 37 -11.37 3.41 -8.65
C GLU A 37 -10.69 3.15 -7.31
N ILE A 38 -11.30 2.29 -6.48
CA ILE A 38 -10.79 1.95 -5.16
C ILE A 38 -10.55 0.45 -5.12
N ASP A 39 -9.33 0.06 -4.80
CA ASP A 39 -8.94 -1.32 -4.57
C ASP A 39 -8.41 -1.49 -3.15
N LYS A 40 -8.64 -2.65 -2.56
CA LYS A 40 -8.32 -2.91 -1.15
C LYS A 40 -7.70 -4.29 -0.98
N PHE A 41 -6.68 -4.34 -0.14
CA PHE A 41 -6.09 -5.57 0.38
C PHE A 41 -6.20 -5.54 1.90
N ILE A 42 -6.90 -6.53 2.47
CA ILE A 42 -7.16 -6.60 3.91
C ILE A 42 -6.25 -7.66 4.51
N LYS A 43 -5.51 -7.32 5.56
CA LYS A 43 -4.66 -8.28 6.26
C LYS A 43 -5.57 -9.17 7.13
N THR A 44 -5.47 -10.48 6.95
CA THR A 44 -6.14 -11.45 7.83
C THR A 44 -5.23 -11.86 8.99
N ASP A 45 -5.81 -12.30 10.11
CA ASP A 45 -5.05 -12.72 11.30
C ASP A 45 -4.17 -13.96 11.01
N ASP A 46 -4.64 -14.89 10.19
CA ASP A 46 -3.91 -16.10 9.76
C ASP A 46 -2.77 -15.84 8.76
N MET A 47 -2.54 -14.60 8.32
CA MET A 47 -1.44 -14.30 7.39
C MET A 47 -0.11 -14.16 8.15
N THR A 48 0.84 -15.02 7.79
CA THR A 48 2.25 -14.83 8.17
C THR A 48 2.81 -13.56 7.54
N VAL A 49 3.89 -13.03 8.12
CA VAL A 49 4.59 -11.85 7.57
C VAL A 49 5.05 -12.08 6.13
N GLU A 50 5.55 -13.27 5.82
CA GLU A 50 5.97 -13.63 4.45
C GLU A 50 4.80 -13.62 3.47
N LYS A 51 3.67 -14.25 3.83
CA LYS A 51 2.48 -14.28 2.99
C LYS A 51 1.89 -12.88 2.81
N TYR A 52 1.88 -12.08 3.88
CA TYR A 52 1.47 -10.68 3.81
C TYR A 52 2.35 -9.89 2.83
N ASN A 53 3.69 -10.02 2.92
CA ASN A 53 4.62 -9.32 2.04
C ASN A 53 4.44 -9.75 0.57
N GLU A 54 4.23 -11.04 0.32
CA GLU A 54 3.97 -11.54 -1.03
C GLU A 54 2.68 -10.94 -1.63
N GLU A 55 1.57 -11.00 -0.89
CA GLU A 55 0.28 -10.46 -1.33
C GLU A 55 0.31 -8.93 -1.45
N PHE A 56 1.03 -8.25 -0.57
CA PHE A 56 1.28 -6.81 -0.63
C PHE A 56 2.02 -6.42 -1.92
N ILE A 57 3.08 -7.16 -2.28
CA ILE A 57 3.84 -6.91 -3.51
C ILE A 57 2.95 -7.15 -4.74
N LYS A 58 2.13 -8.21 -4.73
CA LYS A 58 1.15 -8.47 -5.80
C LYS A 58 0.13 -7.33 -5.92
N PHE A 59 -0.41 -6.84 -4.80
CA PHE A 59 -1.34 -5.72 -4.77
C PHE A 59 -0.72 -4.44 -5.36
N CYS A 60 0.52 -4.10 -4.96
CA CYS A 60 1.24 -2.97 -5.51
C CYS A 60 1.50 -3.14 -7.02
N SER A 61 1.92 -4.33 -7.44
CA SER A 61 2.20 -4.64 -8.84
C SER A 61 0.98 -4.49 -9.75
N LYS A 62 -0.21 -4.89 -9.27
CA LYS A 62 -1.49 -4.71 -9.98
C LYS A 62 -1.75 -3.24 -10.36
N HIS A 63 -1.29 -2.31 -9.53
CA HIS A 63 -1.47 -0.86 -9.73
C HIS A 63 -0.23 -0.18 -10.30
N ASN A 64 0.74 -0.95 -10.82
CA ASN A 64 2.02 -0.44 -11.33
C ASN A 64 2.82 0.37 -10.28
N ILE A 65 2.72 -0.06 -9.01
CA ILE A 65 3.40 0.53 -7.86
C ILE A 65 4.57 -0.38 -7.49
N ASN A 66 5.73 0.21 -7.23
CA ASN A 66 6.87 -0.55 -6.72
C ASN A 66 6.67 -0.88 -5.23
N GLY A 67 6.07 -2.04 -4.95
CA GLY A 67 5.80 -2.50 -3.59
C GLY A 67 7.04 -2.60 -2.70
N LYS A 68 8.21 -2.97 -3.24
CA LYS A 68 9.45 -3.00 -2.46
C LYS A 68 9.83 -1.60 -1.95
N LYS A 69 9.78 -0.60 -2.84
CA LYS A 69 10.05 0.78 -2.47
C LYS A 69 9.02 1.34 -1.48
N VAL A 70 7.75 0.95 -1.61
CA VAL A 70 6.72 1.33 -0.65
C VAL A 70 7.01 0.70 0.73
N LEU A 71 7.41 -0.57 0.80
CA LEU A 71 7.84 -1.20 2.06
C LEU A 71 9.02 -0.45 2.69
N GLU A 72 10.06 -0.11 1.92
CA GLU A 72 11.21 0.66 2.41
C GLU A 72 10.83 2.04 2.96
N LEU A 73 9.79 2.68 2.40
CA LEU A 73 9.30 3.99 2.87
C LEU A 73 8.44 3.89 4.15
N LEU A 74 7.97 2.68 4.47
CA LEU A 74 7.08 2.40 5.59
C LEU A 74 7.85 1.94 6.84
N GLU A 75 9.07 1.43 6.68
CA GLU A 75 10.04 1.21 7.77
C GLU A 75 10.59 2.54 8.34
#